data_AF-A0AAV8ZW69-F1
#
_entry.id   AF-A0AAV8ZW69-F1
#
_cell.length_a   1.000
_cell.length_b   1.000
_cell.length_c   1.000
_cell.angle_alpha   90.00
_cell.angle_beta   90.00
_cell.angle_gamma   90.00
#
_symmetry.space_group_name_H-M   'P 1'
#
loop_
_entity.id
_entity.type
_entity.pdbx_description
1 polymer ?
#
loop_
_entity_poly.entity_id
_entity_poly.type
_entity_poly.pdbx_seq_one_letter_code
_entity_poly.pdbx_strand_id
1 'polypeptide(L)'
;MQRKLPLLVENIEKTLTDLERFRRIVSSQWATEIGSIALKDLIKKCATKPKLLPVTEDIVKLKSYVENIAEENYKQLKISKSMDSYKLLAESTLVLTIIHNRKRVGDIQYLDLNSYKQQIDYTEQSMPQTELGSSLSENEKILTKHYKKIVAIGKGSRAVTILIPKVLQKFFSTICSLRTNSTWFSPDNTYFFTYPQSMRWIDGCAVIRKYAKMCGAKASEPAYFLPIKETYSNGYPSTKLKKQ
;
A
#
# COMPACT_ATOMS: atom_id res chain seq x y z
N MET A 1 35.20 50.42 4.00
CA MET A 1 34.17 49.55 4.59
C MET A 1 32.94 50.40 4.90
N GLN A 2 31.90 50.35 4.06
CA GLN A 2 30.63 51.03 4.36
C GLN A 2 29.91 50.25 5.48
N ARG A 3 29.79 50.85 6.66
CA ARG A 3 28.89 50.35 7.71
C ARG A 3 27.47 50.47 7.19
N LYS A 4 26.74 49.35 7.07
CA LYS A 4 25.29 49.38 6.81
C LYS A 4 24.63 50.23 7.90
N LEU A 5 23.82 51.22 7.50
CA LEU A 5 23.06 52.05 8.43
C LEU A 5 22.19 51.18 9.34
N PRO A 6 21.96 51.57 10.61
CA PRO A 6 20.91 50.98 11.41
C PRO A 6 19.58 51.14 10.68
N LEU A 7 18.72 50.12 10.76
CA LEU A 7 17.35 50.21 10.26
C LEU A 7 16.73 51.51 10.77
N LEU A 8 16.30 52.39 9.87
CA LEU A 8 15.60 53.61 10.23
C LEU A 8 14.23 53.20 10.78
N VAL A 9 14.13 53.19 12.10
CA VAL A 9 12.92 52.81 12.80
C VAL A 9 12.15 54.10 13.11
N GLU A 10 11.11 54.38 12.32
CA GLU A 10 10.26 55.55 12.50
C GLU A 10 9.42 55.48 13.79
N ASN A 11 9.12 54.28 14.29
CA ASN A 11 8.41 54.06 15.55
C ASN A 11 8.93 52.80 16.25
N ILE A 12 9.74 53.00 17.30
CA ILE A 12 10.47 51.96 18.04
C ILE A 12 9.51 51.01 18.77
N GLU A 13 8.46 51.53 19.40
CA GLU A 13 7.51 50.72 20.16
C GLU A 13 6.71 49.79 19.24
N LYS A 14 6.28 50.32 18.09
CA LYS A 14 5.55 49.54 17.09
C LYS A 14 6.42 48.42 16.51
N THR A 15 7.67 48.72 16.18
CA THR A 15 8.62 47.71 15.66
C THR A 15 8.97 46.67 16.70
N LEU A 16 9.16 47.04 17.97
CA LEU A 16 9.37 46.05 19.05
C LEU A 16 8.17 45.11 19.17
N THR A 17 6.95 45.65 19.13
CA THR A 17 5.72 44.85 19.20
C THR A 17 5.59 43.92 17.99
N ASP A 18 5.92 44.39 16.78
CA ASP A 18 5.89 43.60 15.56
C ASP A 18 6.97 42.50 15.56
N LEU A 19 8.16 42.78 16.12
CA LEU A 19 9.22 41.79 16.30
C LEU A 19 8.85 40.70 17.30
N GLU A 20 8.18 41.04 18.40
CA GLU A 20 7.67 40.06 19.36
C GLU A 20 6.58 39.18 18.75
N ARG A 21 5.66 39.77 17.99
CA ARG A 21 4.65 39.03 17.23
C ARG A 21 5.29 38.11 16.21
N PHE A 22 6.27 38.59 15.45
CA PHE A 22 7.01 37.78 14.50
C PHE A 22 7.74 36.61 15.20
N ARG A 23 8.44 36.88 16.30
CA ARG A 23 9.11 35.84 17.10
C ARG A 23 8.14 34.78 17.59
N ARG A 24 6.93 35.18 18.03
CA ARG A 24 5.87 34.24 18.45
C ARG A 24 5.36 33.40 17.30
N ILE A 25 5.10 34.00 16.14
CA ILE A 25 4.67 33.30 14.93
C ILE A 25 5.74 32.30 14.49
N VAL A 26 7.00 32.72 14.40
CA VAL A 26 8.12 31.83 14.07
C VAL A 26 8.20 30.68 15.07
N SER A 27 8.23 30.96 16.37
CA SER A 27 8.39 29.91 17.39
C SER A 27 7.24 28.88 17.38
N SER A 28 6.02 29.32 17.07
CA SER A 28 4.83 28.46 17.05
C SER A 28 4.63 27.72 15.73
N GLN A 29 4.98 28.31 14.59
CA GLN A 29 4.61 27.80 13.27
C GLN A 29 5.80 27.28 12.46
N TRP A 30 7.05 27.56 12.86
CA TRP A 30 8.24 27.16 12.10
C TRP A 30 8.33 25.66 11.87
N ALA A 31 8.09 24.85 12.89
CA ALA A 31 8.13 23.39 12.77
C ALA A 31 7.04 22.86 11.83
N THR A 32 5.86 23.49 11.84
CA THR A 32 4.69 23.04 11.08
C THR A 32 4.75 23.51 9.63
N GLU A 33 5.03 24.78 9.38
CA GLU A 33 5.01 25.37 8.04
C GLU A 33 6.34 25.12 7.32
N ILE A 34 7.46 25.56 7.89
CA ILE A 34 8.77 25.43 7.25
C ILE A 34 9.27 23.98 7.33
N GLY A 35 9.12 23.34 8.49
CA GLY A 35 9.52 21.94 8.67
C GLY A 35 8.76 20.98 7.74
N SER A 36 7.44 21.15 7.59
CA SER A 36 6.67 20.29 6.69
C SER A 36 6.98 20.53 5.21
N ILE A 37 7.21 21.79 4.80
CA ILE A 37 7.58 22.13 3.42
C ILE A 37 8.99 21.60 3.11
N ALA A 38 9.96 21.83 3.99
CA ALA A 38 11.32 21.31 3.83
C ALA A 38 11.34 19.77 3.78
N LEU A 39 10.53 19.11 4.62
CA LEU A 39 10.38 17.66 4.57
C LEU A 39 9.73 17.19 3.26
N LYS A 40 8.67 17.87 2.78
CA LYS A 40 8.05 17.57 1.49
C LYS A 40 9.06 17.69 0.35
N ASP A 41 9.88 18.74 0.34
CA ASP A 41 10.90 18.95 -0.68
C ASP A 41 12.05 17.95 -0.60
N LEU A 42 12.48 17.57 0.60
CA LEU A 42 13.45 16.50 0.81
C LEU A 42 12.89 15.17 0.29
N ILE A 43 11.63 14.84 0.62
CA ILE A 43 10.96 13.63 0.13
C ILE A 43 10.84 13.65 -1.40
N LYS A 44 10.48 14.79 -2.01
CA LYS A 44 10.42 14.94 -3.47
C LYS A 44 11.81 14.71 -4.09
N LYS A 45 12.87 15.34 -3.58
CA LYS A 45 14.25 15.17 -4.06
C LYS A 45 14.79 13.75 -3.87
N CYS A 46 14.40 13.08 -2.78
CA CYS A 46 14.76 11.67 -2.55
C CYS A 46 13.95 10.70 -3.43
N ALA A 47 12.75 11.11 -3.90
CA ALA A 47 11.88 10.30 -4.75
C ALA A 47 12.25 10.39 -6.24
N THR A 48 12.90 11.46 -6.69
CA THR A 48 13.33 11.62 -8.09
C THR A 48 14.50 10.72 -8.47
N LYS A 49 15.24 10.19 -7.49
CA LYS A 49 16.28 9.19 -7.75
C LYS A 49 15.61 7.82 -7.94
N PRO A 50 15.72 7.17 -9.11
CA PRO A 50 15.23 5.81 -9.27
C PRO A 50 16.02 4.92 -8.31
N LYS A 51 15.40 4.55 -7.19
CA LYS A 51 15.95 3.53 -6.31
C LYS A 51 15.77 2.21 -7.03
N LEU A 52 16.81 1.75 -7.75
CA LEU A 52 16.90 0.35 -8.14
C LEU A 52 16.95 -0.45 -6.84
N LEU A 53 15.78 -0.91 -6.42
CA LEU A 53 15.72 -1.98 -5.45
C LEU A 53 16.25 -3.21 -6.17
N PRO A 54 17.38 -3.80 -5.74
CA PRO A 54 17.81 -5.05 -6.33
C PRO A 54 16.65 -6.02 -6.20
N VAL A 55 16.22 -6.60 -7.32
CA VAL A 55 15.37 -7.77 -7.28
C VAL A 55 16.23 -8.84 -6.63
N THR A 56 16.12 -8.96 -5.32
CA THR A 56 16.89 -9.93 -4.56
C THR A 56 16.41 -11.33 -4.93
N GLU A 57 17.34 -12.26 -5.03
CA GLU A 57 17.08 -13.68 -5.29
C GLU A 57 15.98 -14.22 -4.38
N ASP A 58 15.95 -13.77 -3.13
CA ASP A 58 14.92 -14.09 -2.13
C ASP A 58 13.50 -13.69 -2.56
N ILE A 59 13.30 -12.54 -3.21
CA ILE A 59 11.98 -12.09 -3.69
C ILE A 59 11.50 -12.99 -4.83
N VAL A 60 12.40 -13.34 -5.76
CA VAL A 60 12.07 -14.24 -6.87
C VAL A 60 11.72 -15.63 -6.32
N LYS A 61 12.54 -16.15 -5.41
CA LYS A 61 12.32 -17.44 -4.76
C LYS A 61 10.98 -17.48 -4.00
N LEU A 62 10.69 -16.45 -3.22
CA LEU A 62 9.41 -16.31 -2.51
C LEU A 62 8.24 -16.25 -3.50
N LYS A 63 8.35 -15.41 -4.54
CA LYS A 63 7.29 -15.27 -5.55
C LYS A 63 6.98 -16.61 -6.21
N SER A 64 8.00 -17.30 -6.73
CA SER A 64 7.82 -18.60 -7.39
C SER A 64 7.24 -19.66 -6.44
N TYR A 65 7.70 -19.67 -5.19
CA TYR A 65 7.15 -20.56 -4.16
C TYR A 65 5.65 -20.31 -3.92
N VAL A 66 5.24 -19.05 -3.75
CA VAL A 66 3.85 -18.68 -3.49
C VAL A 66 2.97 -18.87 -4.73
N GLU A 67 3.50 -18.65 -5.93
CA GLU A 67 2.79 -18.95 -7.20
C GLU A 67 2.44 -20.43 -7.31
N ASN A 68 3.37 -21.32 -6.93
CA ASN A 68 3.12 -22.76 -6.94
C ASN A 68 2.03 -23.15 -5.93
N ILE A 69 2.09 -22.63 -4.70
CA ILE A 69 1.04 -22.87 -3.68
C ILE A 69 -0.31 -22.38 -4.18
N ALA A 70 -0.38 -21.19 -4.76
CA ALA A 70 -1.62 -20.62 -5.27
C ALA A 70 -2.22 -21.50 -6.37
N GLU A 71 -1.41 -21.95 -7.35
CA GLU A 71 -1.89 -22.76 -8.45
C GLU A 71 -2.35 -24.16 -8.00
N GLU A 72 -1.61 -24.80 -7.10
CA GLU A 72 -1.96 -26.10 -6.53
C GLU A 72 -3.30 -26.03 -5.79
N ASN A 73 -3.44 -25.06 -4.88
CA ASN A 73 -4.66 -24.90 -4.08
C ASN A 73 -5.85 -24.45 -4.92
N TYR A 74 -5.62 -23.65 -5.97
CA TYR A 74 -6.65 -23.32 -6.94
C TYR A 74 -7.19 -24.54 -7.68
N LYS A 75 -6.30 -25.46 -8.11
CA LYS A 75 -6.71 -26.73 -8.73
C LYS A 75 -7.46 -27.62 -7.73
N GLN A 76 -6.96 -27.72 -6.50
CA GLN A 76 -7.64 -28.49 -5.45
C GLN A 76 -9.04 -27.96 -5.16
N LEU A 77 -9.22 -26.65 -5.08
CA LEU A 77 -10.54 -26.03 -4.86
C LEU A 77 -11.55 -26.29 -5.98
N LYS A 78 -11.07 -26.52 -7.21
CA LYS A 78 -11.94 -26.92 -8.32
C LYS A 78 -12.42 -28.36 -8.20
N ILE A 79 -11.61 -29.23 -7.60
CA ILE A 79 -11.94 -30.64 -7.40
C ILE A 79 -12.82 -30.78 -6.15
N SER A 80 -12.38 -30.25 -5.02
CA SER A 80 -13.09 -30.28 -3.75
C SER A 80 -13.06 -28.92 -3.08
N LYS A 81 -14.23 -28.43 -2.66
CA LYS A 81 -14.34 -27.17 -1.93
C LYS A 81 -13.92 -27.38 -0.48
N SER A 82 -12.61 -27.36 -0.23
CA SER A 82 -12.01 -27.45 1.11
C SER A 82 -11.69 -26.07 1.68
N MET A 83 -11.96 -25.88 2.98
CA MET A 83 -11.61 -24.67 3.72
C MET A 83 -10.09 -24.46 3.81
N ASP A 84 -9.31 -25.53 3.92
CA ASP A 84 -7.84 -25.46 3.99
C ASP A 84 -7.24 -25.00 2.66
N SER A 85 -7.74 -25.55 1.55
CA SER A 85 -7.32 -25.13 0.22
C SER A 85 -7.70 -23.67 -0.05
N TYR A 86 -8.87 -23.23 0.44
CA TYR A 86 -9.26 -21.81 0.38
C TYR A 86 -8.31 -20.93 1.18
N LYS A 87 -7.99 -21.33 2.41
CA LYS A 87 -7.07 -20.61 3.30
C LYS A 87 -5.73 -20.37 2.61
N LEU A 88 -5.13 -21.41 2.04
CA LEU A 88 -3.84 -21.30 1.35
C LEU A 88 -3.95 -20.47 0.06
N LEU A 89 -5.04 -20.59 -0.70
CA LEU A 89 -5.26 -19.76 -1.89
C LEU A 89 -5.38 -18.28 -1.52
N ALA A 90 -6.15 -17.94 -0.48
CA ALA A 90 -6.35 -16.58 -0.02
C ALA A 90 -5.04 -15.95 0.51
N GLU A 91 -4.30 -16.69 1.34
CA GLU A 91 -2.96 -16.29 1.82
C GLU A 91 -2.00 -16.02 0.65
N SER A 92 -1.93 -16.94 -0.30
CA SER A 92 -1.01 -16.84 -1.44
C SER A 92 -1.38 -15.70 -2.38
N THR A 93 -2.67 -15.52 -2.66
CA THR A 93 -3.18 -14.43 -3.50
C THR A 93 -2.90 -13.07 -2.88
N LEU A 94 -3.07 -12.92 -1.56
CA LEU A 94 -2.73 -11.70 -0.84
C LEU A 94 -1.25 -11.35 -0.99
N VAL A 95 -0.36 -12.32 -0.73
CA VAL A 95 1.10 -12.13 -0.83
C VAL A 95 1.53 -11.79 -2.25
N LEU A 96 1.04 -12.51 -3.26
CA LEU A 96 1.35 -12.21 -4.66
C LEU A 96 0.88 -10.82 -5.07
N THR A 97 -0.28 -10.38 -4.59
CA THR A 97 -0.80 -9.03 -4.84
C THR A 97 0.10 -7.96 -4.20
N ILE A 98 0.56 -8.18 -2.98
CA ILE A 98 1.49 -7.29 -2.26
C ILE A 98 2.82 -7.17 -3.01
N ILE A 99 3.43 -8.31 -3.36
CA ILE A 99 4.70 -8.35 -4.08
C ILE A 99 4.57 -7.66 -5.45
N HIS A 100 3.50 -7.97 -6.19
CA HIS A 100 3.27 -7.43 -7.53
C HIS A 100 3.09 -5.91 -7.53
N ASN A 101 2.28 -5.38 -6.60
CA ASN A 101 1.98 -3.95 -6.56
C ASN A 101 3.01 -3.13 -5.78
N ARG A 102 3.90 -3.78 -5.02
CA ARG A 102 4.86 -3.15 -4.10
C ARG A 102 4.19 -2.09 -3.21
N LYS A 103 2.97 -2.39 -2.74
CA LYS A 103 2.20 -1.53 -1.82
C LYS A 103 2.39 -1.99 -0.38
N ARG A 104 1.94 -1.17 0.58
CA ARG A 104 1.95 -1.59 1.98
C ARG A 104 0.97 -2.73 2.17
N VAL A 105 1.27 -3.62 3.10
CA VAL A 105 0.37 -4.73 3.45
C VAL A 105 -1.01 -4.19 3.83
N GLY A 106 -1.05 -3.11 4.63
CA GLY A 106 -2.28 -2.43 5.03
C GLY A 106 -3.14 -1.94 3.86
N ASP A 107 -2.53 -1.56 2.73
CA ASP A 107 -3.29 -1.05 1.59
C ASP A 107 -4.04 -2.17 0.84
N ILE A 108 -3.68 -3.44 1.06
CA ILE A 108 -4.23 -4.60 0.33
C ILE A 108 -5.02 -5.52 1.27
N GLN A 109 -4.53 -5.77 2.49
CA GLN A 109 -5.20 -6.70 3.42
C GLN A 109 -6.58 -6.23 3.89
N TYR A 110 -6.81 -4.91 3.89
CA TYR A 110 -8.08 -4.28 4.26
C TYR A 110 -9.03 -4.06 3.07
N LEU A 111 -8.77 -4.72 1.93
CA LEU A 111 -9.65 -4.61 0.77
C LEU A 111 -11.07 -5.05 1.13
N ASP A 112 -12.05 -4.20 0.82
CA ASP A 112 -13.47 -4.45 1.06
C ASP A 112 -14.07 -5.27 -0.09
N LEU A 113 -14.86 -6.29 0.26
CA LEU A 113 -15.47 -7.23 -0.69
C LEU A 113 -16.53 -6.55 -1.57
N ASN A 114 -17.35 -5.66 -1.00
CA ASN A 114 -18.41 -4.99 -1.74
C ASN A 114 -17.82 -3.94 -2.69
N SER A 115 -16.83 -3.18 -2.21
CA SER A 115 -16.06 -2.25 -3.03
C SER A 115 -15.38 -2.96 -4.20
N TYR A 116 -14.78 -4.13 -3.96
CA TYR A 116 -14.20 -4.95 -5.02
C TYR A 116 -15.25 -5.36 -6.07
N LYS A 117 -16.40 -5.91 -5.65
CA LYS A 117 -17.47 -6.34 -6.57
C LYS A 117 -17.95 -5.19 -7.45
N GLN A 118 -18.32 -4.06 -6.85
CA GLN A 118 -18.80 -2.88 -7.56
C GLN A 118 -17.81 -2.39 -8.62
N GLN A 119 -16.51 -2.38 -8.31
CA GLN A 119 -15.48 -1.91 -9.24
C GLN A 119 -15.25 -2.89 -10.39
N ILE A 120 -15.31 -4.20 -10.13
CA ILE A 120 -15.19 -5.21 -11.18
C ILE A 120 -16.41 -5.20 -12.09
N ASP A 121 -17.61 -5.14 -11.53
CA ASP A 121 -18.86 -5.07 -12.31
C ASP A 121 -18.87 -3.81 -13.19
N TYR A 122 -18.48 -2.66 -12.63
CA TYR A 122 -18.33 -1.42 -13.39
C TYR A 122 -17.30 -1.57 -14.52
N THR A 123 -16.14 -2.18 -14.25
CA THR A 123 -15.09 -2.37 -15.27
C THR A 123 -15.57 -3.30 -16.39
N GLU A 124 -16.30 -4.37 -16.08
CA GLU A 124 -16.80 -5.33 -17.07
C GLU A 124 -17.95 -4.76 -17.91
N GLN A 125 -18.79 -3.91 -17.32
CA GLN A 125 -19.93 -3.28 -18.00
C GLN A 125 -19.55 -2.01 -18.78
N SER A 126 -18.56 -1.22 -18.33
CA SER A 126 -18.18 0.06 -18.95
C SER A 126 -17.20 -0.08 -20.11
N MET A 127 -16.32 -1.09 -20.07
CA MET A 127 -15.28 -1.32 -21.09
C MET A 127 -15.82 -1.63 -22.49
N PRO A 128 -16.96 -2.33 -22.67
CA PRO A 128 -17.49 -2.57 -24.02
C PRO A 128 -18.29 -1.39 -24.60
N GLN A 129 -18.65 -0.36 -23.82
CA GLN A 129 -19.78 0.54 -24.17
C GLN A 129 -19.53 2.05 -24.08
N THR A 130 -18.32 2.58 -23.79
CA THR A 130 -18.20 4.05 -23.58
C THR A 130 -16.97 4.74 -24.19
N GLU A 131 -17.17 6.04 -24.49
CA GLU A 131 -16.20 7.09 -24.87
C GLU A 131 -14.94 7.15 -23.98
N LEU A 132 -14.95 6.48 -22.83
CA LEU A 132 -13.79 6.34 -21.96
C LEU A 132 -12.69 5.50 -22.63
N GLY A 133 -13.06 4.45 -23.37
CA GLY A 133 -12.10 3.61 -24.09
C GLY A 133 -11.39 4.33 -25.23
N SER A 134 -12.04 5.31 -25.87
CA SER A 134 -11.45 6.14 -26.91
C SER A 134 -10.54 7.24 -26.36
N SER A 135 -10.76 7.68 -25.12
CA SER A 135 -9.93 8.68 -24.41
C SER A 135 -8.61 8.10 -23.86
N LEU A 136 -8.52 6.78 -23.68
CA LEU A 136 -7.30 6.12 -23.21
C LEU A 136 -6.19 6.11 -24.27
N SER A 137 -4.96 6.35 -23.82
CA SER A 137 -3.77 6.14 -24.64
C SER A 137 -3.64 4.66 -25.08
N GLU A 138 -2.98 4.41 -26.21
CA GLU A 138 -2.71 3.05 -26.71
C GLU A 138 -2.07 2.16 -25.63
N ASN A 139 -1.17 2.73 -24.83
CA ASN A 139 -0.51 2.04 -23.72
C ASN A 139 -1.50 1.69 -22.58
N GLU A 140 -2.44 2.58 -22.27
CA GLU A 140 -3.45 2.36 -21.24
C GLU A 140 -4.48 1.32 -21.68
N LYS A 141 -4.84 1.30 -22.97
CA LYS A 141 -5.66 0.23 -23.57
C LYS A 141 -4.98 -1.12 -23.43
N ILE A 142 -3.69 -1.21 -23.74
CA ILE A 142 -2.91 -2.44 -23.57
C ILE A 142 -2.87 -2.85 -22.09
N LEU A 143 -2.58 -1.92 -21.18
CA LEU A 143 -2.56 -2.21 -19.74
C LEU A 143 -3.91 -2.74 -19.24
N THR A 144 -5.02 -2.16 -19.71
CA THR A 144 -6.36 -2.59 -19.30
C THR A 144 -6.71 -3.99 -19.81
N LYS A 145 -6.12 -4.45 -20.94
CA LYS A 145 -6.24 -5.84 -21.41
C LYS A 145 -5.52 -6.85 -20.50
N HIS A 146 -4.43 -6.43 -19.86
CA HIS A 146 -3.58 -7.32 -19.05
C HIS A 146 -3.83 -7.21 -17.55
N TYR A 147 -4.36 -6.08 -17.08
CA TYR A 147 -4.56 -5.76 -15.67
C TYR A 147 -5.97 -5.27 -15.41
N LYS A 148 -6.60 -5.79 -14.35
CA LYS A 148 -7.78 -5.16 -13.76
C LYS A 148 -7.34 -4.18 -12.69
N LYS A 149 -7.87 -2.97 -12.72
CA LYS A 149 -7.58 -1.91 -11.76
C LYS A 149 -8.67 -1.89 -10.70
N ILE A 150 -8.28 -1.96 -9.43
CA ILE A 150 -9.17 -1.69 -8.29
C ILE A 150 -8.58 -0.56 -7.44
N VAL A 151 -9.44 0.13 -6.71
CA VAL A 151 -9.11 1.27 -5.86
C VAL A 151 -9.53 0.94 -4.42
N ALA A 152 -8.55 0.80 -3.54
CA ALA A 152 -8.76 0.63 -2.10
C ALA A 152 -8.61 1.98 -1.38
N ILE A 153 -9.28 2.17 -0.25
CA ILE A 153 -9.12 3.36 0.59
C ILE A 153 -8.10 3.03 1.68
N GLY A 154 -6.93 3.66 1.61
CA GLY A 154 -5.86 3.52 2.60
C GLY A 154 -6.01 4.47 3.78
N LYS A 155 -5.09 4.36 4.74
CA LYS A 155 -5.01 5.24 5.92
C LYS A 155 -4.94 6.72 5.52
N GLY A 156 -5.79 7.54 6.14
CA GLY A 156 -5.91 8.97 5.84
C GLY A 156 -6.74 9.29 4.60
N SER A 157 -7.71 8.43 4.25
CA SER A 157 -8.65 8.61 3.13
C SER A 157 -7.97 8.73 1.76
N ARG A 158 -6.78 8.14 1.61
CA ARG A 158 -6.02 8.18 0.35
C ARG A 158 -6.42 6.98 -0.50
N ALA A 159 -6.87 7.23 -1.72
CA ALA A 159 -7.11 6.18 -2.71
C ALA A 159 -5.79 5.51 -3.11
N VAL A 160 -5.75 4.19 -3.00
CA VAL A 160 -4.62 3.34 -3.42
C VAL A 160 -5.09 2.44 -4.55
N THR A 161 -4.49 2.63 -5.72
CA THR A 161 -4.72 1.76 -6.87
C THR A 161 -3.95 0.46 -6.71
N ILE A 162 -4.64 -0.66 -6.90
CA ILE A 162 -4.10 -2.02 -6.96
C ILE A 162 -4.37 -2.55 -8.37
N LEU A 163 -3.32 -3.05 -9.01
CA LEU A 163 -3.36 -3.70 -10.32
C LEU A 163 -3.34 -5.22 -10.13
N ILE A 164 -4.33 -5.89 -10.73
CA ILE A 164 -4.48 -7.35 -10.67
C ILE A 164 -4.08 -7.92 -12.04
N PRO A 165 -2.90 -8.59 -12.16
CA PRO A 165 -2.48 -9.24 -13.38
C PRO A 165 -3.42 -10.39 -13.74
N LYS A 166 -3.55 -10.67 -15.03
CA LYS A 166 -4.41 -11.74 -15.58
C LYS A 166 -4.27 -13.09 -14.87
N VAL A 167 -3.05 -13.45 -14.47
CA VAL A 167 -2.77 -14.71 -13.73
C VAL A 167 -3.45 -14.73 -12.36
N LEU A 168 -3.53 -13.60 -11.66
CA LEU A 168 -4.17 -13.52 -10.34
C LEU A 168 -5.69 -13.34 -10.45
N GLN A 169 -6.22 -12.82 -11.55
CA GLN A 169 -7.66 -12.56 -11.71
C GLN A 169 -8.52 -13.82 -11.49
N LYS A 170 -8.04 -14.99 -11.93
CA LYS A 170 -8.74 -16.27 -11.69
C LYS A 170 -8.79 -16.65 -10.19
N PHE A 171 -7.77 -16.28 -9.42
CA PHE A 171 -7.76 -16.53 -7.98
C PHE A 171 -8.70 -15.55 -7.26
N PHE A 172 -8.67 -14.28 -7.65
CA PHE A 172 -9.59 -13.26 -7.14
C PHE A 172 -11.06 -13.62 -7.42
N SER A 173 -11.39 -14.06 -8.63
CA SER A 173 -12.76 -14.47 -8.96
C SER A 173 -13.22 -15.68 -8.15
N THR A 174 -12.36 -16.70 -7.98
CA THR A 174 -12.67 -17.86 -7.14
C THR A 174 -12.83 -17.46 -5.67
N ILE A 175 -11.96 -16.62 -5.11
CA ILE A 175 -12.09 -16.12 -3.74
C ILE A 175 -13.38 -15.34 -3.56
N CYS A 176 -13.72 -14.43 -4.49
CA CYS A 176 -14.95 -13.66 -4.45
C CYS A 176 -16.20 -14.56 -4.49
N SER A 177 -16.19 -15.56 -5.38
CA SER A 177 -17.30 -16.51 -5.52
C SER A 177 -17.52 -17.33 -4.24
N LEU A 178 -16.44 -17.83 -3.62
CA LEU A 178 -16.53 -18.60 -2.38
C LEU A 178 -16.92 -17.70 -1.20
N ARG A 179 -16.41 -16.47 -1.13
CA ARG A 179 -16.80 -15.50 -0.11
C ARG A 179 -18.29 -15.15 -0.14
N THR A 180 -18.90 -15.19 -1.33
CA THR A 180 -20.31 -14.85 -1.52
C THR A 180 -21.24 -16.05 -1.34
N ASN A 181 -20.82 -17.23 -1.84
CA ASN A 181 -21.73 -18.37 -1.98
C ASN A 181 -21.52 -19.48 -0.95
N SER A 182 -20.41 -19.46 -0.19
CA SER A 182 -20.14 -20.49 0.82
C SER A 182 -20.69 -20.11 2.19
N THR A 183 -21.07 -21.12 2.97
CA THR A 183 -21.50 -20.98 4.37
C THR A 183 -20.34 -20.76 5.34
N TRP A 184 -19.11 -20.63 4.83
CA TRP A 184 -17.91 -20.53 5.65
C TRP A 184 -17.72 -19.15 6.28
N PHE A 185 -18.46 -18.14 5.82
CA PHE A 185 -18.25 -16.75 6.23
C PHE A 185 -19.53 -16.15 6.78
N SER A 186 -19.38 -15.30 7.79
CA SER A 186 -20.47 -14.44 8.25
C SER A 186 -20.80 -13.38 7.19
N PRO A 187 -22.09 -13.06 6.98
CA PRO A 187 -22.51 -11.96 6.12
C PRO A 187 -22.00 -10.59 6.61
N ASP A 188 -21.73 -10.44 7.91
CA ASP A 188 -21.24 -9.18 8.50
C ASP A 188 -19.76 -8.91 8.19
N ASN A 189 -19.02 -9.92 7.70
CA ASN A 189 -17.61 -9.75 7.38
C ASN A 189 -17.47 -9.10 6.00
N THR A 190 -16.93 -7.88 5.98
CA THR A 190 -16.73 -7.11 4.74
C THR A 190 -15.35 -7.30 4.10
N TYR A 191 -14.40 -7.98 4.78
CA TYR A 191 -13.06 -8.16 4.25
C TYR A 191 -13.04 -9.15 3.08
N PHE A 192 -12.34 -8.77 2.01
CA PHE A 192 -12.07 -9.63 0.87
C PHE A 192 -11.14 -10.79 1.25
N PHE A 193 -10.03 -10.47 1.91
CA PHE A 193 -9.06 -11.45 2.40
C PHE A 193 -9.35 -11.79 3.87
N THR A 194 -10.05 -12.90 4.11
CA THR A 194 -10.39 -13.39 5.45
C THR A 194 -10.29 -14.91 5.51
N TYR A 195 -10.11 -15.45 6.71
CA TYR A 195 -10.14 -16.90 6.91
C TYR A 195 -11.58 -17.42 7.01
N PRO A 196 -11.84 -18.69 6.62
CA PRO A 196 -13.10 -19.36 6.95
C PRO A 196 -13.40 -19.24 8.44
N GLN A 197 -14.67 -19.02 8.78
CA GLN A 197 -15.17 -18.90 10.15
C GLN A 197 -14.51 -17.79 10.98
N SER A 198 -13.93 -16.78 10.31
CA SER A 198 -13.30 -15.63 10.96
C SER A 198 -14.02 -14.32 10.65
N MET A 199 -13.91 -13.36 11.57
CA MET A 199 -14.31 -11.96 11.38
C MET A 199 -13.11 -11.04 11.10
N ARG A 200 -11.90 -11.59 11.07
CA ARG A 200 -10.66 -10.82 10.91
C ARG A 200 -10.10 -10.98 9.51
N TRP A 201 -9.38 -9.95 9.06
CA TRP A 201 -8.59 -10.02 7.83
C TRP A 201 -7.39 -10.96 8.02
N ILE A 202 -6.85 -11.45 6.91
CA ILE A 202 -5.59 -12.19 6.89
C ILE A 202 -4.43 -11.21 7.13
N ASP A 203 -3.61 -11.47 8.16
CA ASP A 203 -2.41 -10.68 8.44
C ASP A 203 -1.32 -10.97 7.39
N GLY A 204 -1.19 -10.07 6.41
CA GLY A 204 -0.23 -10.26 5.32
C GLY A 204 1.24 -10.25 5.81
N CYS A 205 1.57 -9.54 6.89
CA CYS A 205 2.93 -9.56 7.46
C CYS A 205 3.26 -10.93 8.07
N ALA A 206 2.29 -11.53 8.77
CA ALA A 206 2.46 -12.88 9.31
C ALA A 206 2.61 -13.92 8.19
N VAL A 207 1.79 -13.84 7.14
CA VAL A 207 1.83 -14.79 6.02
C VAL A 207 3.12 -14.65 5.20
N ILE A 208 3.59 -13.42 4.94
CA ILE A 208 4.87 -13.20 4.25
C ILE A 208 6.03 -13.84 5.03
N ARG A 209 6.08 -13.67 6.36
CA ARG A 209 7.11 -14.32 7.21
C ARG A 209 7.05 -15.83 7.13
N LYS A 210 5.84 -16.39 7.19
CA LYS A 210 5.59 -17.83 7.08
C LYS A 210 6.16 -18.36 5.76
N TYR A 211 5.80 -17.76 4.63
CA TYR A 211 6.26 -18.22 3.32
C TYR A 211 7.75 -17.93 3.06
N ALA A 212 8.29 -16.81 3.56
CA ALA A 212 9.73 -16.52 3.49
C ALA A 212 10.56 -17.58 4.24
N LYS A 213 10.09 -18.01 5.41
CA LYS A 213 10.72 -19.10 6.17
C LYS A 213 10.62 -20.43 5.42
N MET A 214 9.46 -20.75 4.86
CA MET A 214 9.23 -22.02 4.14
C MET A 214 10.01 -22.10 2.82
N CYS A 215 10.21 -20.99 2.11
CA CYS A 215 11.03 -20.97 0.91
C CYS A 215 12.54 -20.90 1.20
N GLY A 216 12.95 -20.75 2.47
CA GLY A 216 14.34 -20.64 2.87
C GLY A 216 15.00 -19.37 2.30
N ALA A 217 14.30 -18.23 2.32
CA ALA A 217 14.90 -16.94 2.04
C ALA A 217 15.89 -16.57 3.16
N LYS A 218 17.02 -15.93 2.81
CA LYS A 218 18.02 -15.49 3.80
C LYS A 218 17.47 -14.40 4.70
N ALA A 219 16.65 -13.50 4.14
CA ALA A 219 15.90 -12.52 4.89
C ALA A 219 14.50 -13.05 5.23
N SER A 220 14.21 -13.27 6.52
CA SER A 220 12.88 -13.69 6.99
C SER A 220 11.97 -12.54 7.41
N GLU A 221 12.45 -11.30 7.39
CA GLU A 221 11.70 -10.13 7.84
C GLU A 221 10.82 -9.54 6.72
N PRO A 222 9.54 -9.18 7.01
CA PRO A 222 8.64 -8.57 6.03
C PRO A 222 9.20 -7.31 5.38
N ALA A 223 9.99 -6.53 6.14
CA ALA A 223 10.54 -5.25 5.71
C ALA A 223 11.42 -5.35 4.47
N TYR A 224 12.01 -6.52 4.17
CA TYR A 224 12.79 -6.76 2.96
C TYR A 224 11.92 -7.01 1.72
N PHE A 225 10.68 -7.44 1.92
CA PHE A 225 9.71 -7.75 0.86
C PHE A 225 8.72 -6.60 0.61
N LEU A 226 8.77 -5.57 1.45
CA LEU A 226 7.86 -4.42 1.43
C LEU A 226 8.53 -3.15 0.88
N PRO A 227 7.78 -2.19 0.33
CA PRO A 227 8.34 -0.93 -0.15
C PRO A 227 9.02 -0.13 0.99
N ILE A 228 10.19 0.45 0.68
CA ILE A 228 11.18 1.15 1.54
C ILE A 228 10.61 2.14 2.60
N LYS A 229 9.35 2.57 2.54
CA LYS A 229 8.83 3.55 3.51
C LYS A 229 8.76 3.04 4.96
N GLU A 230 8.80 1.73 5.20
CA GLU A 230 8.84 1.14 6.55
C GLU A 230 10.25 1.03 7.14
N THR A 231 11.32 0.97 6.34
CA THR A 231 12.68 0.84 6.89
C THR A 231 13.15 2.12 7.58
N TYR A 232 12.48 3.26 7.35
CA TYR A 232 12.79 4.53 8.01
C TYR A 232 11.99 4.79 9.29
N SER A 233 10.92 4.05 9.61
CA SER A 233 10.21 4.25 10.88
C SER A 233 10.94 3.67 12.09
N ASN A 234 11.82 2.69 11.88
CA ASN A 234 12.62 2.06 12.94
C ASN A 234 14.03 2.65 13.09
N GLY A 235 14.39 3.67 12.29
CA GLY A 235 15.72 4.29 12.27
C GLY A 235 15.86 5.57 13.10
N TYR A 236 14.82 5.99 13.84
CA TYR A 236 14.93 7.15 14.71
C TYR A 236 15.46 6.73 16.08
N PRO A 237 16.68 7.15 16.49
CA PRO A 237 17.06 7.05 17.89
C PRO A 237 16.02 7.81 18.70
N SER A 238 15.42 7.12 19.67
CA SER A 238 14.63 7.74 20.72
C SER A 238 15.51 8.78 21.40
N THR A 239 15.39 10.04 21.01
CA THR A 239 15.84 11.18 21.81
C THR A 239 14.93 11.24 23.02
N LYS A 240 15.20 10.39 24.01
CA LYS A 240 14.90 10.70 25.41
C LYS A 240 15.68 11.96 25.72
N LEU A 241 15.03 13.10 25.55
CA LEU A 241 15.41 14.35 26.19
C LEU A 241 15.43 14.09 27.70
N LYS A 242 16.61 13.79 28.24
CA LYS A 242 16.86 13.92 29.68
C LYS A 242 16.65 15.39 30.01
N LYS A 243 15.56 15.68 30.74
CA LYS A 243 15.47 16.91 31.51
C LYS A 243 16.61 16.90 32.53
N GLN A 244 17.54 17.84 32.39
CA GLN A 244 18.30 18.40 33.50
C GLN A 244 17.82 19.84 33.67
#